data_AF-A0A0F9ACS0-F1
#
_entry.id   AF-A0A0F9ACS0-F1
#
_cell.length_a   1.000
_cell.length_b   1.000
_cell.length_c   1.000
_cell.angle_alpha   90.00
_cell.angle_beta   90.00
_cell.angle_gamma   90.00
#
_symmetry.space_group_name_H-M   'P 1'
#
loop_
_entity.id
_entity.type
_entity.pdbx_description
1 polymer ?
#
loop_
_entity_poly.entity_id
_entity_poly.type
_entity_poly.pdbx_seq_one_letter_code
_entity_poly.pdbx_strand_id
1 'polypeptide(L)' 'MDYLESLRKRVVEQYLDNPTGAGNSFDEILCWEIHTNGLTFLWLAEKWNISVTALGELIYDHCKKLEKLLVVNHDYERK' A
#
# COMPACT_ATOMS: atom_id res chain seq x y z
N MET A 1 19.15 -0.50 6.73
CA MET A 1 17.78 -0.91 6.39
C MET A 1 16.85 0.19 6.82
N ASP A 2 16.00 0.66 5.91
CA ASP A 2 14.97 1.65 6.20
C ASP A 2 13.84 0.99 7.02
N TYR A 3 13.36 1.67 8.07
CA TYR A 3 12.31 1.16 8.95
C TYR A 3 11.03 0.90 8.16
N LEU A 4 10.65 1.80 7.24
CA LEU A 4 9.45 1.65 6.41
C LEU A 4 9.55 0.46 5.45
N GLU A 5 10.72 0.23 4.89
CA GLU A 5 10.98 -0.94 4.04
C GLU A 5 10.80 -2.26 4.81
N SER A 6 11.26 -2.30 6.06
CA SER A 6 11.06 -3.48 6.93
C SER A 6 9.58 -3.73 7.25
N LEU A 7 8.79 -2.68 7.43
CA LEU A 7 7.34 -2.79 7.63
C LEU A 7 6.62 -3.28 6.37
N ARG A 8 6.95 -2.73 5.19
CA ARG A 8 6.39 -3.21 3.91
C ARG A 8 6.61 -4.70 3.74
N LYS A 9 7.85 -5.17 3.97
CA LYS A 9 8.20 -6.58 3.84
C LYS A 9 7.38 -7.44 4.79
N ARG A 10 7.28 -7.03 6.06
CA ARG A 10 6.51 -7.76 7.08
C ARG A 10 5.02 -7.84 6.74
N VAL A 11 4.44 -6.79 6.16
CA VAL A 11 3.04 -6.83 5.71
C VAL A 11 2.88 -7.83 4.57
N VAL A 12 3.71 -7.75 3.53
CA VAL A 12 3.65 -8.67 2.38
C VAL A 12 3.84 -10.12 2.80
N GLU A 13 4.78 -10.39 3.72
CA GLU A 13 5.05 -11.74 4.24
C GLU A 13 3.83 -12.38 4.90
N GLN A 14 2.94 -11.61 5.54
CA GLN A 14 1.70 -12.14 6.13
C GLN A 14 0.73 -12.75 5.11
N TYR A 15 0.83 -12.35 3.84
CA TYR A 15 -0.04 -12.81 2.75
C TYR A 15 0.60 -13.95 1.93
N LEU A 16 1.87 -14.28 2.17
CA LEU A 16 2.52 -15.44 1.54
C LEU A 16 1.96 -16.76 2.07
N ASP A 17 1.69 -16.82 3.37
CA ASP A 17 1.17 -18.02 4.02
C ASP A 17 -0.33 -18.22 3.75
N ASN A 18 -1.06 -17.16 3.39
CA ASN A 18 -2.49 -17.18 3.12
C ASN A 18 -2.83 -16.29 1.91
N PRO A 19 -2.58 -16.77 0.67
CA PRO A 19 -2.77 -15.96 -0.53
C PRO A 19 -4.24 -15.60 -0.72
N THR A 20 -4.53 -14.29 -0.77
CA THR A 20 -5.88 -13.73 -0.90
C THR A 20 -6.25 -13.41 -2.35
N GLY A 21 -5.34 -13.64 -3.30
CA GLY A 21 -5.46 -13.15 -4.67
C GLY A 21 -5.23 -11.64 -4.82
N ALA A 22 -4.80 -10.97 -3.75
CA ALA A 22 -4.56 -9.53 -3.69
C ALA A 22 -3.27 -9.07 -4.38
N GLY A 23 -2.48 -9.95 -4.99
CA GLY A 23 -1.15 -9.64 -5.51
C GLY A 23 -0.04 -9.85 -4.49
N ASN A 24 1.17 -9.39 -4.81
CA ASN A 24 2.40 -9.69 -4.09
C ASN A 24 3.12 -8.42 -3.57
N SER A 25 2.64 -7.22 -3.94
CA SER A 25 3.16 -5.96 -3.44
C SER A 25 2.32 -5.43 -2.26
N PHE A 26 2.93 -4.55 -1.46
CA PHE A 26 2.22 -3.87 -0.37
C PHE A 26 1.02 -3.05 -0.90
N ASP A 27 1.18 -2.39 -2.05
CA ASP A 27 0.18 -1.55 -2.68
C ASP A 27 -1.02 -2.34 -3.21
N GLU A 28 -0.80 -3.49 -3.85
CA GLU A 28 -1.89 -4.36 -4.29
C GLU A 28 -2.67 -4.92 -3.08
N ILE A 29 -1.95 -5.35 -2.03
CA ILE A 29 -2.54 -5.81 -0.77
C ILE A 29 -3.36 -4.70 -0.10
N LEU A 30 -2.80 -3.49 0.01
CA LEU A 30 -3.48 -2.33 0.59
C LEU A 30 -4.77 -2.01 -0.18
N CYS A 31 -4.71 -1.95 -1.51
CA CYS A 31 -5.87 -1.67 -2.35
C CYS A 31 -6.94 -2.76 -2.19
N TRP A 32 -6.53 -4.03 -2.18
CA TRP A 32 -7.44 -5.15 -2.02
C TRP A 32 -8.18 -5.11 -0.68
N GLU A 33 -7.48 -4.86 0.43
CA GLU A 33 -8.13 -4.80 1.75
C GLU A 33 -9.15 -3.67 1.86
N ILE A 34 -8.85 -2.52 1.26
CA ILE A 34 -9.75 -1.36 1.27
C ILE A 34 -10.95 -1.61 0.36
N HIS A 35 -10.73 -2.07 -0.87
CA HIS A 35 -11.79 -2.16 -1.88
C HIS A 35 -12.60 -3.46 -1.81
N THR A 36 -11.98 -4.57 -1.43
CA THR A 36 -12.65 -5.88 -1.38
C THR A 36 -13.22 -6.15 0.01
N ASN A 37 -12.46 -5.84 1.08
CA ASN A 37 -12.87 -6.14 2.46
C ASN A 37 -13.45 -4.93 3.20
N GLY A 38 -13.39 -3.72 2.63
CA GLY A 38 -13.93 -2.51 3.25
C GLY A 38 -13.17 -2.10 4.52
N LEU A 39 -11.89 -2.48 4.67
CA LEU A 39 -11.15 -2.15 5.89
C LEU A 39 -10.79 -0.67 5.96
N THR A 40 -10.96 -0.09 7.15
CA THR A 40 -10.48 1.26 7.45
C THR A 40 -8.99 1.26 7.80
N PHE A 41 -8.33 2.42 7.76
CA PHE A 41 -6.92 2.52 8.16
C PHE A 41 -6.66 2.09 9.61
N LEU A 42 -7.62 2.28 10.51
CA LEU A 42 -7.48 1.82 11.89
C LEU A 42 -7.47 0.30 11.95
N TRP A 43 -8.40 -0.35 11.26
CA TRP A 43 -8.46 -1.81 11.19
C TRP A 43 -7.25 -2.42 10.49
N LEU A 44 -6.72 -1.75 9.46
CA LEU A 44 -5.47 -2.17 8.81
C LEU A 44 -4.27 -2.07 9.75
N ALA A 45 -4.17 -0.99 10.52
CA ALA A 45 -3.11 -0.81 11.50
C ALA A 45 -3.15 -1.91 12.57
N GLU A 46 -4.35 -2.22 13.09
CA GLU A 46 -4.57 -3.33 14.01
C GLU A 46 -4.20 -4.69 13.37
N LYS A 47 -4.71 -4.97 12.17
CA LYS A 47 -4.48 -6.22 11.43
C LYS A 47 -2.99 -6.48 11.20
N TRP A 48 -2.25 -5.45 10.78
CA TRP A 48 -0.83 -5.57 10.48
C TRP A 48 0.07 -5.34 11.70
N ASN A 49 -0.52 -5.09 12.87
CA ASN A 49 0.17 -4.80 14.12
C ASN A 49 1.21 -3.67 13.97
N ILE A 50 0.79 -2.56 13.37
CA ILE A 50 1.57 -1.33 13.21
C ILE A 50 0.78 -0.14 13.74
N SER A 51 1.46 0.97 14.05
CA SER A 51 0.75 2.19 14.41
C SER A 51 0.06 2.79 13.18
N VAL A 52 -1.07 3.48 13.40
CA VAL A 52 -1.76 4.23 12.32
C VAL A 52 -0.82 5.27 11.70
N THR A 53 0.05 5.89 12.50
CA THR A 53 1.07 6.83 12.02
C THR A 53 2.03 6.15 11.04
N ALA A 54 2.56 4.98 11.38
CA ALA A 54 3.46 4.24 10.50
C ALA A 54 2.76 3.80 9.21
N LEU A 55 1.48 3.40 9.28
CA LEU A 55 0.67 3.13 8.09
C LEU A 55 0.54 4.38 7.20
N GLY A 56 0.29 5.55 7.80
CA GLY A 56 0.26 6.82 7.07
C GLY A 56 1.58 7.12 6.36
N GLU A 57 2.71 6.89 7.01
CA GLU A 57 4.04 7.06 6.40
C GLU A 57 4.29 6.09 5.23
N LEU A 58 3.84 4.83 5.36
CA LEU A 58 3.92 3.84 4.28
C LEU A 58 3.12 4.26 3.04
N ILE A 59 1.90 4.78 3.25
CA ILE A 59 1.04 5.29 2.18
C ILE A 59 1.69 6.52 1.55
N TYR A 60 2.17 7.46 2.37
CA TYR A 60 2.83 8.67 1.91
C TYR A 60 4.07 8.37 1.06
N ASP A 61 4.96 7.49 1.53
CA ASP A 61 6.15 7.07 0.79
C ASP A 61 5.78 6.41 -0.56
N HIS A 62 4.69 5.64 -0.60
CA HIS A 62 4.19 5.05 -1.84
C HIS A 62 3.71 6.15 -2.82
N CYS A 63 2.86 7.08 -2.37
CA CYS A 63 2.39 8.19 -3.19
C CYS A 63 3.55 9.05 -3.71
N LYS A 64 4.57 9.32 -2.89
CA LYS A 64 5.78 10.06 -3.31
C LYS A 64 6.59 9.35 -4.38
N LYS A 65 6.63 8.01 -4.38
CA LYS A 65 7.27 7.24 -5.46
C LYS A 65 6.50 7.34 -6.77
N LEU A 66 5.17 7.41 -6.72
CA LEU A 66 4.32 7.61 -7.89
C LEU A 66 4.46 9.01 -8.51
N GLU A 67 4.66 10.07 -7.69
CA GLU A 67 4.91 11.43 -8.21
C GLU A 67 6.10 11.49 -9.18
N LYS A 68 7.14 10.66 -8.97
CA LYS A 68 8.30 10.59 -9.87
C LYS A 68 8.01 9.90 -11.20
N LEU A 69 6.96 9.08 -11.26
CA LEU A 69 6.55 8.34 -12.46
C LEU A 69 5.52 9.12 -13.30
N LEU A 70 4.81 10.07 -12.69
CA LEU A 70 3.77 10.85 -13.33
C LEU A 70 4.34 12.13 -13.92
N VAL A 71 4.86 12.05 -15.15
CA VAL A 71 4.73 13.18 -16.08
C VAL A 71 3.29 13.11 -16.60
N VAL A 72 2.37 13.83 -15.95
CA VAL A 72 1.02 13.99 -16.51
C VAL A 72 1.16 14.72 -17.84
N ASN A 73 1.00 13.99 -18.95
CA ASN A 73 1.02 14.58 -20.27
C ASN A 73 -0.31 15.33 -20.48
N HIS A 74 -0.27 16.65 -20.30
CA HIS A 74 -1.40 17.52 -20.53
C HIS A 74 -1.75 17.72 -22.02
N ASP A 75 -0.95 17.18 -22.94
CA ASP A 75 -1.22 17.21 -24.39
C ASP A 75 -2.19 16.08 -24.84
N TYR A 76 -2.78 15.33 -23.91
CA TYR A 76 -3.80 14.34 -24.25
C TYR A 76 -5.12 15.03 -24.64
N GLU A 77 -5.22 15.48 -25.89
CA GLU A 77 -6.48 15.90 -26.50
C GLU A 77 -7.37 14.66 -26.71
N ARG A 78 -8.53 14.68 -26.04
CA ARG A 78 -9.57 13.65 -26.20
C ARG A 78 -10.15 13.80 -27.62
N LYS A 79 -9.74 12.93 -28.55
CA LYS A 79 -10.38 12.78 -29.87
C LYS A 79 -11.76 12.13 -29.75
#